data_AF-A0AAX3WUT5-F1
#
_entry.id   AF-A0AAX3WUT5-F1
#
_cell.length_a   1.000
_cell.length_b   1.000
_cell.length_c   1.000
_cell.angle_alpha   90.00
_cell.angle_beta   90.00
_cell.angle_gamma   90.00
#
_symmetry.space_group_name_H-M   'P 1'
#
loop_
_entity.id
_entity.type
_entity.pdbx_description
1 polymer ?
#
loop_
_entity_poly.entity_id
_entity_poly.type
_entity_poly.pdbx_seq_one_letter_code
_entity_poly.pdbx_strand_id
1 'polypeptide(L)'
;MTKHYLYLMSGIQTFLGIYLFFLSMKYAFVESIMSQCFFVIIVGLFMIFSISRQGNESKLLIKKSNLLLFGYPIILVISSILIFTSIPAYTYQEATQIIENQTGNKTNKPKDYKASNGLYYIYTNEGTYIFNPWDGNFALLD
;
A
#
# COMPACT_ATOMS: atom_id res chain seq x y z
N MET A 1 22.36 4.93 23.20
CA MET A 1 21.06 4.24 23.23
C MET A 1 20.09 4.76 22.16
N THR A 2 19.88 6.07 22.04
CA THR A 2 18.84 6.67 21.17
C THR A 2 18.95 6.30 19.68
N LYS A 3 20.16 6.17 19.13
CA LYS A 3 20.36 5.73 17.73
C LYS A 3 19.82 4.33 17.44
N HIS A 4 19.90 3.39 18.38
CA HIS A 4 19.41 2.01 18.18
C HIS A 4 17.89 2.00 18.04
N TYR A 5 17.18 2.79 18.85
CA TYR A 5 15.73 2.93 18.74
C TYR A 5 15.31 3.56 17.40
N LEU A 6 16.06 4.55 16.90
CA LEU A 6 15.79 5.15 15.60
C LEU A 6 16.01 4.16 14.45
N TYR A 7 17.05 3.31 14.52
CA TYR A 7 17.24 2.23 13.55
C TYR A 7 16.13 1.17 13.63
N LEU A 8 15.69 0.81 14.84
CA LEU A 8 14.57 -0.12 15.05
C LEU A 8 13.28 0.42 14.41
N MET A 9 12.94 1.68 14.65
CA MET A 9 11.78 2.36 14.05
C MET A 9 11.88 2.36 12.52
N SER A 10 13.07 2.66 11.99
CA SER A 10 13.24 2.61 10.55
C SER A 10 13.10 1.20 9.97
N GLY A 11 13.60 0.18 10.66
CA GLY A 11 13.42 -1.22 10.27
C GLY A 11 11.94 -1.58 10.21
N ILE A 12 11.16 -1.20 11.23
CA ILE A 12 9.70 -1.40 11.27
C ILE A 12 9.03 -0.72 10.05
N GLN A 13 9.42 0.52 9.74
CA GLN A 13 8.88 1.25 8.59
C GLN A 13 9.19 0.55 7.26
N THR A 14 10.41 0.04 7.10
CA THR A 14 10.81 -0.70 5.90
C THR A 14 10.03 -2.01 5.76
N PHE A 15 9.88 -2.79 6.85
CA PHE A 15 9.07 -4.02 6.84
C PHE A 15 7.60 -3.74 6.54
N LEU A 16 7.04 -2.66 7.08
CA LEU A 16 5.68 -2.23 6.78
C LEU A 16 5.53 -1.89 5.29
N GLY A 17 6.49 -1.17 4.71
CA GLY A 17 6.51 -0.88 3.27
C GLY A 17 6.55 -2.16 2.41
N ILE A 18 7.39 -3.13 2.77
CA ILE A 18 7.44 -4.44 2.09
C ILE A 18 6.09 -5.17 2.20
N TYR A 19 5.47 -5.17 3.38
CA TYR A 19 4.15 -5.76 3.57
C TYR A 19 3.10 -5.10 2.68
N LEU A 20 3.07 -3.76 2.62
CA LEU A 20 2.15 -3.01 1.77
C LEU A 20 2.37 -3.28 0.28
N PHE A 21 3.61 -3.56 -0.12
CA PHE A 21 3.92 -3.98 -1.49
C PHE A 21 3.26 -5.33 -1.83
N PHE A 22 3.39 -6.34 -0.95
CA PHE A 22 2.70 -7.62 -1.17
C PHE A 22 1.18 -7.48 -1.11
N LEU A 23 0.68 -6.58 -0.27
CA LEU A 23 -0.74 -6.26 -0.23
C LEU A 23 -1.20 -5.63 -1.55
N SER A 24 -0.49 -4.64 -2.08
CA SER A 24 -0.85 -3.97 -3.34
C SER A 24 -0.88 -4.94 -4.53
N MET A 25 -0.01 -5.96 -4.55
CA MET A 25 -0.06 -7.03 -5.55
C MET A 25 -1.40 -7.79 -5.54
N LYS A 26 -1.97 -8.07 -4.35
CA LYS A 26 -3.27 -8.75 -4.23
C LYS A 26 -4.43 -7.90 -4.79
N TYR A 27 -4.31 -6.59 -4.68
CA TYR A 27 -5.29 -5.64 -5.19
C TYR A 27 -4.95 -5.13 -6.59
N ALA A 28 -4.10 -5.83 -7.36
CA ALA A 28 -3.70 -5.46 -8.72
C ALA A 28 -3.19 -4.00 -8.85
N PHE A 29 -2.48 -3.51 -7.84
CA PHE A 29 -1.89 -2.17 -7.81
C PHE A 29 -2.91 -1.02 -7.94
N VAL A 30 -4.07 -1.11 -7.28
CA VAL A 30 -4.92 0.08 -7.06
C VAL A 30 -4.06 1.22 -6.53
N GLU A 31 -4.12 2.38 -7.20
CA GLU A 31 -3.22 3.53 -6.99
C GLU A 31 -3.15 4.00 -5.54
N SER A 32 -4.25 3.86 -4.79
CA SER A 32 -4.31 4.23 -3.37
C SER A 32 -3.32 3.45 -2.51
N ILE A 33 -3.19 2.13 -2.74
CA ILE A 33 -2.31 1.27 -1.95
C ILE A 33 -0.85 1.44 -2.41
N MET A 34 -0.63 1.61 -3.72
CA MET A 34 0.71 1.77 -4.28
C MET A 34 1.37 3.09 -3.85
N SER A 35 0.64 4.20 -3.90
CA SER A 35 1.14 5.51 -3.48
C SER A 35 1.53 5.53 -1.99
N GLN A 36 0.71 4.89 -1.14
CA GLN A 36 1.00 4.76 0.30
C GLN A 36 2.22 3.87 0.56
N CYS A 37 2.39 2.78 -0.18
CA CYS A 37 3.56 1.91 -0.11
C CYS A 37 4.86 2.68 -0.41
N PHE A 38 4.91 3.42 -1.53
CA PHE A 38 6.09 4.21 -1.89
C PHE A 38 6.39 5.30 -0.85
N PHE A 39 5.36 5.99 -0.35
CA PHE A 39 5.53 7.02 0.67
C PHE A 39 6.16 6.46 1.95
N VAL A 40 5.66 5.32 2.45
CA VAL A 40 6.16 4.66 3.67
C VAL A 40 7.62 4.23 3.49
N ILE A 41 7.99 3.68 2.33
CA ILE A 41 9.36 3.25 2.03
C ILE A 41 10.31 4.45 1.96
N ILE A 42 9.94 5.52 1.24
CA ILE A 42 10.75 6.73 1.09
C ILE A 42 11.00 7.38 2.46
N VAL A 43 9.96 7.49 3.29
CA VAL A 43 10.08 8.05 4.65
C VAL A 43 11.01 7.20 5.52
N GLY A 44 10.91 5.86 5.45
CA GLY A 44 11.83 4.96 6.13
C GLY A 44 13.27 5.16 5.69
N LEU A 45 13.55 5.14 4.40
CA LEU A 45 14.91 5.34 3.86
C LEU A 45 15.50 6.71 4.21
N PHE A 46 14.68 7.76 4.16
CA PHE A 46 15.09 9.11 4.54
C PHE A 46 15.46 9.19 6.03
N MET A 47 14.74 8.48 6.90
CA MET A 47 15.11 8.37 8.31
C MET A 47 16.47 7.67 8.48
N ILE A 48 16.72 6.52 7.82
CA ILE A 48 18.03 5.83 7.88
C ILE A 48 19.17 6.77 7.47
N PHE A 49 19.01 7.45 6.34
CA PHE A 49 20.03 8.37 5.82
C PHE A 49 20.27 9.55 6.76
N SER A 50 19.21 10.11 7.35
CA SER A 50 19.31 11.20 8.30
C SER A 50 20.02 10.80 9.60
N ILE A 51 19.78 9.57 10.07
CA ILE A 51 20.43 9.01 11.27
C ILE A 51 21.91 8.71 10.99
N SER A 52 22.24 8.16 9.82
CA SER A 52 23.60 7.75 9.47
C SER A 52 24.55 8.94 9.26
N ARG A 53 24.04 10.08 8.78
CA ARG A 53 24.83 11.29 8.51
C ARG A 53 25.12 12.13 9.77
N GLN A 54 24.50 11.84 10.91
CA GLN A 54 24.70 12.60 12.15
C GLN A 54 25.72 11.94 13.09
N GLY A 55 26.82 12.65 13.36
CA GLY A 55 27.87 12.25 14.31
C GLY A 55 27.35 11.98 15.73
N ASN A 56 28.13 11.27 16.54
CA ASN A 56 27.68 10.70 17.83
C ASN A 56 27.26 11.71 18.92
N GLU A 57 27.60 13.00 18.82
CA GLU A 57 27.58 13.91 19.98
C GLU A 57 26.82 15.23 19.83
N SER A 58 25.87 15.37 18.89
CA SER A 58 25.10 16.63 18.86
C SER A 58 24.00 16.65 19.94
N LYS A 59 24.00 17.62 20.86
CA LYS A 59 22.85 17.90 21.77
C LYS A 59 21.53 18.09 21.00
N LEU A 60 21.63 18.54 19.75
CA LEU A 60 20.52 18.64 18.80
C LEU A 60 19.89 17.26 18.47
N LEU A 61 20.69 16.19 18.43
CA LEU A 61 20.25 14.81 18.19
C LEU A 61 19.34 14.31 19.29
N ILE A 62 19.67 14.60 20.56
CA ILE A 62 18.89 14.13 21.71
C ILE A 62 17.50 14.79 21.70
N LYS A 63 17.43 16.10 21.46
CA LYS A 63 16.16 16.83 21.42
C LYS A 63 15.27 16.41 20.23
N LYS A 64 15.85 16.28 19.03
CA LYS A 64 15.12 15.81 17.84
C LYS A 64 14.70 14.34 17.96
N SER A 65 15.57 13.49 18.51
CA SER A 65 15.29 12.07 18.70
C SER A 65 14.17 11.85 19.70
N ASN A 66 14.08 12.62 20.79
CA ASN A 66 12.97 12.47 21.75
C ASN A 66 11.63 12.83 21.14
N LEU A 67 11.59 13.88 20.30
CA LEU A 67 10.38 14.30 19.61
C LEU A 67 9.95 13.30 18.52
N LEU A 68 10.92 12.73 17.80
CA LEU A 68 10.70 11.61 16.88
C LEU A 68 10.21 10.35 17.61
N LEU A 69 10.82 9.98 18.73
CA LEU A 69 10.43 8.81 19.52
C LEU A 69 8.98 8.92 20.03
N PHE A 70 8.53 10.13 20.37
CA PHE A 70 7.17 10.37 20.85
C PHE A 70 6.15 10.53 19.71
N GLY A 71 6.54 11.19 18.61
CA GLY A 71 5.68 11.41 17.45
C GLY A 71 5.52 10.17 16.56
N TYR A 72 6.54 9.31 16.50
CA TYR A 72 6.55 8.11 15.67
C TYR A 72 5.35 7.19 15.89
N PRO A 73 5.00 6.75 17.13
CA PRO A 73 3.83 5.90 17.33
C PRO A 73 2.52 6.57 16.93
N ILE A 74 2.38 7.90 17.14
CA ILE A 74 1.18 8.66 16.74
C ILE A 74 1.07 8.68 15.22
N ILE A 75 2.17 8.97 14.52
CA ILE A 75 2.24 8.95 13.05
C ILE A 75 1.92 7.55 12.54
N LEU A 76 2.44 6.51 13.18
CA LEU A 76 2.21 5.12 12.79
C LEU A 76 0.72 4.77 12.90
N VAL A 77 0.07 5.13 14.01
CA VAL A 77 -1.38 4.93 14.17
C VAL A 77 -2.18 5.67 13.10
N ILE A 78 -1.87 6.94 12.84
CA ILE A 78 -2.56 7.73 11.80
C ILE A 78 -2.34 7.12 10.42
N SER A 79 -1.10 6.74 10.08
CA SER A 79 -0.78 6.08 8.82
C SER A 79 -1.50 4.74 8.69
N SER A 80 -1.56 3.93 9.75
CA SER A 80 -2.30 2.67 9.75
C SER A 80 -3.79 2.89 9.47
N ILE A 81 -4.42 3.87 10.11
CA ILE A 81 -5.84 4.20 9.86
C ILE A 81 -6.05 4.60 8.39
N LEU A 82 -5.22 5.50 7.87
CA LEU A 82 -5.30 5.94 6.47
C LEU A 82 -5.14 4.77 5.50
N ILE A 83 -4.20 3.88 5.76
CA ILE A 83 -4.00 2.65 4.97
C ILE A 83 -5.25 1.77 5.02
N PHE A 84 -5.77 1.48 6.21
CA PHE A 84 -6.95 0.62 6.36
C PHE A 84 -8.17 1.17 5.62
N THR A 85 -8.40 2.48 5.69
CA THR A 85 -9.50 3.14 4.97
C THR A 85 -9.30 3.20 3.45
N SER A 86 -8.07 2.96 2.98
CA SER A 86 -7.71 3.03 1.56
C SER A 86 -7.64 1.67 0.86
N ILE A 87 -7.89 0.58 1.62
CA ILE A 87 -7.95 -0.78 1.09
C ILE A 87 -9.37 -1.03 0.56
N PRO A 88 -9.52 -1.40 -0.73
CA PRO A 88 -10.82 -1.76 -1.30
C PRO A 88 -11.43 -3.00 -0.63
N ALA A 89 -12.75 -3.12 -0.67
CA ALA A 89 -13.48 -4.24 -0.09
C ALA A 89 -13.21 -5.57 -0.83
N TYR A 90 -12.98 -5.50 -2.14
CA TYR A 90 -12.79 -6.68 -2.99
C TYR A 90 -11.38 -6.71 -3.57
N THR A 91 -10.74 -7.86 -3.49
CA THR A 91 -9.50 -8.17 -4.19
C THR A 91 -9.76 -8.42 -5.67
N TYR A 92 -8.71 -8.37 -6.49
CA TYR A 92 -8.84 -8.68 -7.92
C TYR A 92 -9.37 -10.10 -8.16
N GLN A 93 -8.93 -11.06 -7.35
CA GLN A 93 -9.36 -12.45 -7.47
C GLN A 93 -10.84 -12.62 -7.11
N GLU A 94 -11.31 -11.95 -6.05
CA GLU A 94 -12.73 -11.96 -5.69
C GLU A 94 -13.58 -11.30 -6.77
N ALA A 95 -13.13 -10.17 -7.32
CA ALA A 95 -13.80 -9.51 -8.44
C ALA A 95 -13.94 -10.44 -9.66
N THR A 96 -12.88 -11.17 -10.03
CA THR A 96 -12.99 -12.16 -11.12
C THR A 96 -13.99 -13.26 -10.82
N GLN A 97 -14.04 -13.78 -9.59
CA GLN A 97 -15.00 -14.79 -9.20
C GLN A 97 -16.44 -14.28 -9.22
N ILE A 98 -16.67 -13.03 -8.80
CA ILE A 98 -17.99 -12.39 -8.84
C ILE A 98 -18.49 -12.31 -10.28
N ILE A 99 -17.64 -11.87 -11.21
CA ILE A 99 -18.02 -11.78 -12.63
C ILE A 99 -18.29 -13.16 -13.20
N GLU A 100 -17.41 -14.14 -12.99
CA GLU A 100 -17.61 -15.51 -13.49
C GLU A 100 -18.91 -16.13 -12.96
N ASN A 101 -19.20 -15.95 -11.67
CA ASN A 101 -20.40 -16.51 -11.04
C ASN A 101 -21.70 -15.82 -11.48
N GLN A 102 -21.68 -14.50 -11.70
CA GLN A 102 -22.90 -13.74 -12.04
C GLN A 102 -23.20 -13.73 -13.54
N THR A 103 -22.17 -13.76 -14.38
CA THR A 103 -22.33 -13.67 -15.85
C THR A 103 -22.18 -15.01 -16.54
N GLY A 104 -21.55 -16.01 -15.90
CA GLY A 104 -21.16 -17.27 -16.54
C GLY A 104 -19.94 -17.14 -17.46
N ASN A 105 -19.43 -15.93 -17.66
CA ASN A 105 -18.32 -15.64 -18.57
C ASN A 105 -17.00 -15.98 -17.93
N LYS A 106 -16.32 -16.99 -18.48
CA LYS A 106 -14.98 -17.38 -18.02
C LYS A 106 -13.98 -16.26 -18.32
N THR A 107 -13.18 -15.93 -17.31
CA THR A 107 -12.13 -14.94 -17.47
C THR A 107 -10.96 -15.53 -18.26
N ASN A 108 -10.41 -14.73 -19.17
CA ASN A 108 -9.12 -15.02 -19.76
C ASN A 108 -8.04 -14.45 -18.85
N LYS A 109 -6.99 -15.23 -18.55
CA LYS A 109 -5.79 -14.69 -17.89
C LYS A 109 -5.19 -13.61 -18.81
N PRO A 110 -5.21 -12.32 -18.44
CA PRO A 110 -4.64 -11.31 -19.30
C PRO A 110 -3.12 -11.29 -19.15
N LYS A 111 -2.45 -10.77 -20.18
CA LYS A 111 -0.99 -10.63 -20.24
C LYS A 111 -0.48 -9.39 -19.48
N ASP A 112 -1.30 -8.36 -19.27
CA ASP A 112 -0.89 -7.08 -18.68
C ASP A 112 -1.95 -6.46 -17.74
N TYR A 113 -1.53 -5.36 -17.07
CA TYR A 113 -2.15 -4.73 -15.90
C TYR A 113 -3.65 -4.49 -16.01
N LYS A 114 -4.32 -4.78 -14.89
CA LYS A 114 -5.76 -5.03 -14.80
C LYS A 114 -6.51 -3.96 -14.00
N ALA A 115 -5.92 -2.79 -13.79
CA ALA A 115 -6.56 -1.72 -13.03
C ALA A 115 -6.21 -0.33 -13.59
N SER A 116 -7.22 0.53 -13.76
CA SER A 116 -7.05 1.94 -14.12
C SER A 116 -8.05 2.77 -13.32
N ASN A 117 -7.62 3.94 -12.83
CA ASN A 117 -8.41 4.83 -11.95
C ASN A 117 -9.03 4.12 -10.73
N GLY A 118 -8.34 3.11 -10.19
CA GLY A 118 -8.82 2.32 -9.04
C GLY A 118 -9.96 1.35 -9.34
N LEU A 119 -10.28 1.09 -10.61
CA LEU A 119 -11.24 0.08 -11.06
C LEU A 119 -10.52 -1.11 -11.66
N TYR A 120 -11.09 -2.31 -11.53
CA TYR A 120 -10.55 -3.54 -12.11
C TYR A 120 -11.09 -3.79 -13.51
N TYR A 121 -10.19 -4.13 -14.42
CA TYR A 121 -10.47 -4.58 -15.77
C TYR A 121 -10.38 -6.10 -15.80
N ILE A 122 -11.51 -6.73 -16.12
CA ILE A 122 -11.66 -8.17 -16.14
C ILE A 122 -12.02 -8.60 -17.55
N TYR A 123 -11.05 -9.22 -18.22
CA TYR A 123 -11.18 -9.66 -19.61
C TYR A 123 -11.82 -11.03 -19.66
N THR A 124 -12.93 -11.13 -20.38
CA THR A 124 -13.66 -12.38 -20.63
C THR A 124 -13.73 -12.66 -22.12
N ASN A 125 -14.33 -13.78 -22.50
CA ASN A 125 -14.55 -14.11 -23.92
C ASN A 125 -15.60 -13.21 -24.59
N GLU A 126 -16.52 -12.62 -23.82
CA GLU A 126 -17.63 -11.81 -24.35
C GLU A 126 -17.32 -10.30 -24.34
N GLY A 127 -16.28 -9.89 -23.61
CA GLY A 127 -15.87 -8.49 -23.53
C GLY A 127 -15.06 -8.20 -22.28
N THR A 128 -14.83 -6.91 -22.03
CA THR A 128 -14.09 -6.43 -20.84
C THR A 128 -15.07 -5.86 -19.84
N TYR A 129 -15.05 -6.35 -18.61
CA TYR A 129 -15.82 -5.76 -17.53
C TYR A 129 -14.97 -4.77 -16.74
N ILE A 130 -15.57 -3.63 -16.40
CA ILE A 130 -15.07 -2.74 -15.35
C ILE A 130 -15.75 -3.14 -14.04
N PHE A 131 -14.96 -3.43 -13.02
CA PHE A 131 -15.43 -3.75 -11.68
C PHE A 131 -14.93 -2.70 -10.67
N ASN A 132 -15.84 -2.21 -9.83
CA ASN A 132 -15.54 -1.29 -8.75
C ASN A 132 -15.18 -2.08 -7.48
N PRO A 133 -13.91 -2.02 -7.02
CA PRO A 133 -13.46 -2.80 -5.88
C PRO A 133 -13.94 -2.27 -4.51
N TRP A 134 -14.61 -1.12 -4.47
CA TRP A 134 -15.12 -0.52 -3.25
C TRP A 134 -16.53 -1.02 -2.88
N ASP A 135 -17.40 -1.19 -3.86
CA ASP A 135 -18.81 -1.55 -3.66
C ASP A 135 -19.23 -2.86 -4.36
N GLY A 136 -18.38 -3.40 -5.23
CA GLY A 136 -18.64 -4.65 -5.95
C GLY A 136 -19.48 -4.49 -7.23
N ASN A 137 -19.83 -3.25 -7.61
CA ASN A 137 -20.57 -3.00 -8.84
C ASN A 137 -19.70 -3.22 -10.07
N PHE A 138 -20.27 -3.70 -11.17
CA PHE A 138 -19.56 -3.85 -12.44
C PHE A 138 -20.45 -3.56 -13.63
N ALA A 139 -19.80 -3.21 -14.75
CA ALA A 139 -20.44 -2.98 -16.03
C ALA A 139 -19.60 -3.59 -17.16
N LEU A 140 -20.27 -4.04 -18.21
CA LEU A 140 -19.59 -4.43 -19.45
C LEU A 140 -19.15 -3.16 -20.17
N LEU A 141 -17.90 -3.13 -20.60
CA LEU A 141 -17.36 -2.10 -21.47
C LEU A 141 -17.61 -2.54 -22.92
N ASP A 142 -18.60 -1.92 -23.56
CA ASP A 142 -18.86 -2.06 -25.00
C ASP A 142 -17.77 -1.39 -25.85
#